data_AF-M0DYI4-F1
#
_entry.id   AF-M0DYI4-F1
#
_cell.length_a   1.000
_cell.length_b   1.000
_cell.length_c   1.000
_cell.angle_alpha   90.00
_cell.angle_beta   90.00
_cell.angle_gamma   90.00
#
_symmetry.space_group_name_H-M   'P 1'
#
loop_
_entity.id
_entity.type
_entity.pdbx_description
1 polymer ?
#
loop_
_entity_poly.entity_id
_entity_poly.type
_entity_poly.pdbx_seq_one_letter_code
_entity_poly.pdbx_strand_id
1 'polypeptide(L)'
;MDLDRFATDAPADDAPGDARVCVVATQPDTFERCRAGFYPAPRSYDRTRTEFAYMAFYRTAPVSAITHYARVDARTEQTRGEPGPMDEADWAALIEPFSEERVAVVFEFDELVPLDSPVENDLNGVRGAWYCTVANLREATTLSGLRESAET
;
A
#
# COMPACT_ATOMS: atom_id res chain seq x y z
N MET A 1 -6.71 -9.70 26.54
CA MET A 1 -6.02 -10.20 25.33
C MET A 1 -4.73 -9.43 25.26
N ASP A 2 -3.61 -10.09 25.56
CA ASP A 2 -2.28 -9.47 25.60
C ASP A 2 -1.86 -9.04 24.19
N LEU A 3 -1.77 -7.73 23.96
CA LEU A 3 -1.34 -7.14 22.69
C LEU A 3 0.20 -7.14 22.56
N ASP A 4 0.93 -7.35 23.66
CA ASP A 4 2.40 -7.30 23.72
C ASP A 4 3.10 -8.48 23.02
N ARG A 5 2.37 -9.55 22.67
CA ARG A 5 2.96 -10.73 22.00
C ARG A 5 3.22 -10.52 20.50
N PHE A 6 2.55 -9.57 19.85
CA PHE A 6 2.68 -9.36 18.40
C PHE A 6 3.74 -8.32 18.03
N ALA A 7 4.32 -7.62 19.01
CA ALA A 7 5.30 -6.56 18.77
C ALA A 7 6.73 -7.09 18.49
N THR A 8 7.09 -8.28 18.96
CA THR A 8 8.48 -8.75 18.92
C THR A 8 8.90 -9.39 17.58
N ASP A 9 7.94 -9.87 16.78
CA ASP A 9 8.18 -10.48 15.45
C ASP A 9 7.82 -9.54 14.30
N ALA A 10 7.52 -8.27 14.58
CA ALA A 10 7.29 -7.28 13.52
C ALA A 10 8.63 -6.86 12.90
N PRO A 11 8.69 -6.61 11.58
CA PRO A 11 9.90 -6.08 10.96
C PRO A 11 10.28 -4.75 11.61
N ALA A 12 11.58 -4.51 11.79
CA ALA A 12 12.05 -3.26 12.36
C ALA A 12 11.71 -2.10 11.43
N ASP A 13 11.22 -1.01 12.03
CA ASP A 13 10.98 0.22 11.28
C ASP A 13 12.27 1.06 11.15
N ASP A 14 13.07 0.79 10.11
CA ASP A 14 14.33 1.48 9.82
C ASP A 14 14.27 2.44 8.62
N ALA A 15 13.08 2.69 8.06
CA ALA A 15 12.93 3.46 6.83
C ALA A 15 13.37 4.93 7.02
N PRO A 16 14.12 5.52 6.06
CA PRO A 16 14.49 6.94 6.11
C PRO A 16 13.26 7.83 6.13
N GLY A 17 13.22 8.82 7.03
CA GLY A 17 12.05 9.68 7.21
C GLY A 17 11.67 10.50 5.98
N ASP A 18 12.63 10.85 5.13
CA ASP A 18 12.42 11.60 3.88
C ASP A 18 12.06 10.70 2.68
N ALA A 19 12.05 9.38 2.84
CA ALA A 19 11.72 8.46 1.75
C ALA A 19 10.27 8.64 1.30
N ARG A 20 10.06 8.66 -0.02
CA ARG A 20 8.73 8.88 -0.61
C ARG A 20 7.86 7.64 -0.51
N VAL A 21 6.61 7.86 -0.08
CA VAL A 21 5.57 6.85 0.10
C VAL A 21 4.43 7.10 -0.88
N CYS A 22 3.91 6.04 -1.48
CA CYS A 22 2.63 6.01 -2.19
C CYS A 22 1.56 5.35 -1.31
N VAL A 23 0.55 6.09 -0.88
CA VAL A 23 -0.58 5.57 -0.11
C VAL A 23 -1.68 5.12 -1.06
N VAL A 24 -2.17 3.89 -0.91
CA VAL A 24 -3.25 3.32 -1.71
C VAL A 24 -4.34 2.72 -0.83
N ALA A 25 -5.59 2.75 -1.33
CA ALA A 25 -6.69 2.03 -0.71
C ALA A 25 -6.63 0.54 -1.07
N THR A 26 -6.79 -0.31 -0.06
CA THR A 26 -6.85 -1.77 -0.18
C THR A 26 -8.12 -2.29 0.45
N GLN A 27 -8.91 -3.02 -0.33
CA GLN A 27 -9.97 -3.88 0.20
C GLN A 27 -9.35 -5.06 0.98
N PRO A 28 -10.12 -5.77 1.83
CA PRO A 28 -9.59 -6.88 2.62
C PRO A 28 -8.80 -7.90 1.79
N ASP A 29 -9.34 -8.36 0.67
CA ASP A 29 -8.68 -9.36 -0.19
C ASP A 29 -7.40 -8.81 -0.83
N THR A 30 -7.40 -7.54 -1.25
CA THR A 30 -6.19 -6.86 -1.76
C THR A 30 -5.12 -6.77 -0.67
N PHE A 31 -5.52 -6.48 0.57
CA PHE A 31 -4.58 -6.35 1.68
C PHE A 31 -3.98 -7.71 2.08
N GLU A 32 -4.73 -8.81 2.00
CA GLU A 32 -4.16 -10.15 2.20
C GLU A 32 -3.10 -10.49 1.14
N ARG A 33 -3.25 -9.99 -0.09
CA ARG A 33 -2.23 -10.12 -1.13
C ARG A 33 -1.02 -9.23 -0.91
N CYS A 34 -1.22 -8.05 -0.32
CA CYS A 34 -0.11 -7.23 0.16
C CYS A 34 0.69 -8.00 1.23
N ARG A 35 0.03 -8.71 2.16
CA ARG A 35 0.75 -9.57 3.12
C ARG A 35 1.52 -10.72 2.47
N ALA A 36 1.11 -11.14 1.28
CA ALA A 36 1.83 -12.14 0.48
C ALA A 36 2.98 -11.53 -0.35
N GLY A 37 3.24 -10.22 -0.24
CA GLY A 37 4.42 -9.56 -0.80
C GLY A 37 4.19 -8.79 -2.10
N PHE A 38 2.94 -8.56 -2.52
CA PHE A 38 2.69 -7.75 -3.72
C PHE A 38 1.39 -6.95 -3.74
N TYR A 39 1.41 -5.89 -4.55
CA TYR A 39 0.25 -5.07 -4.88
C TYR A 39 0.23 -4.79 -6.39
N PRO A 40 -0.84 -5.13 -7.12
CA PRO A 40 -0.92 -4.85 -8.55
C PRO A 40 -1.70 -3.57 -8.85
N ALA A 41 -1.33 -2.91 -9.95
CA ALA A 41 -2.01 -1.72 -10.45
C ALA A 41 -2.18 -1.77 -11.96
N PRO A 42 -3.37 -1.44 -12.51
CA PRO A 42 -3.52 -1.27 -13.95
C PRO A 42 -2.51 -0.24 -14.48
N ARG A 43 -1.92 -0.51 -15.65
CA ARG A 43 -0.81 0.27 -16.20
C ARG A 43 -1.15 1.76 -16.37
N SER A 44 -2.42 2.10 -16.61
CA SER A 44 -2.87 3.47 -16.76
C SER A 44 -2.81 4.34 -15.50
N TYR A 45 -2.74 3.73 -14.30
CA TYR A 45 -2.87 4.46 -13.03
C TYR A 45 -1.60 5.25 -12.68
N ASP A 46 -1.74 6.45 -12.11
CA ASP A 46 -0.61 7.37 -11.87
C ASP A 46 0.56 6.77 -11.04
N ARG A 47 0.24 5.88 -10.11
CA ARG A 47 1.23 5.17 -9.27
C ARG A 47 2.19 4.29 -10.08
N THR A 48 1.83 3.87 -11.29
CA THR A 48 2.74 3.10 -12.17
C THR A 48 3.82 3.99 -12.80
N ARG A 49 3.64 5.31 -12.79
CA ARG A 49 4.53 6.30 -13.44
C ARG A 49 5.26 7.21 -12.45
N THR A 50 4.80 7.24 -11.20
CA THR A 50 5.38 8.09 -10.16
C THR A 50 6.46 7.34 -9.40
N GLU A 51 7.61 7.98 -9.18
CA GLU A 51 8.69 7.44 -8.38
C GLU A 51 8.39 7.55 -6.88
N PHE A 52 8.56 6.44 -6.16
CA PHE A 52 8.47 6.33 -4.71
C PHE A 52 9.20 5.06 -4.26
N ALA A 53 9.67 5.06 -3.01
CA ALA A 53 10.42 3.95 -2.44
C ALA A 53 9.54 3.02 -1.59
N TYR A 54 8.44 3.54 -1.04
CA TYR A 54 7.57 2.80 -0.12
C TYR A 54 6.11 2.88 -0.56
N MET A 55 5.33 1.87 -0.20
CA MET A 55 3.89 1.85 -0.39
C MET A 55 3.19 1.66 0.96
N ALA A 56 2.16 2.45 1.24
CA ALA A 56 1.37 2.36 2.46
C ALA A 56 -0.09 2.00 2.16
N PHE A 57 -0.71 1.25 3.07
CA PHE A 57 -1.98 0.59 2.80
C PHE A 57 -3.10 1.12 3.69
N TYR A 58 -3.97 1.94 3.08
CA TYR A 58 -5.24 2.33 3.67
C TYR A 58 -6.21 1.15 3.57
N ARG A 59 -6.48 0.51 4.70
CA ARG A 59 -7.44 -0.59 4.78
C ARG A 59 -8.84 0.01 4.88
N THR A 60 -9.70 -0.32 3.93
CA THR A 60 -11.09 0.15 3.92
C THR A 60 -11.88 -0.38 5.14
N ALA A 61 -13.15 -0.01 5.26
CA ALA A 61 -14.02 -0.55 6.31
C ALA A 61 -13.92 -2.10 6.38
N PRO A 62 -13.93 -2.69 7.59
CA PRO A 62 -14.20 -2.06 8.89
C PRO A 62 -12.99 -1.39 9.56
N VAL A 63 -11.78 -1.54 9.02
CA VAL A 63 -10.55 -1.01 9.66
C VAL A 63 -10.47 0.50 9.50
N SER A 64 -10.72 0.99 8.27
CA SER A 64 -10.81 2.41 7.95
C SER A 64 -9.61 3.23 8.43
N ALA A 65 -8.39 2.73 8.20
CA ALA A 65 -7.14 3.38 8.62
C ALA A 65 -5.95 2.93 7.76
N ILE A 66 -4.89 3.74 7.70
CA ILE A 66 -3.57 3.28 7.23
C ILE A 66 -2.89 2.57 8.39
N THR A 67 -2.37 1.37 8.15
CA THR A 67 -1.87 0.51 9.25
C THR A 67 -0.49 -0.05 9.00
N HIS A 68 -0.10 -0.20 7.74
CA HIS A 68 1.17 -0.81 7.36
C HIS A 68 1.72 -0.09 6.14
N TYR A 69 3.02 -0.24 5.96
CA TYR A 69 3.71 0.12 4.74
C TYR A 69 4.86 -0.85 4.48
N ALA A 70 5.35 -0.87 3.24
CA ALA A 70 6.46 -1.73 2.84
C ALA A 70 7.36 -1.01 1.84
N ARG A 71 8.63 -1.40 1.82
CA ARG A 71 9.59 -0.95 0.82
C ARG A 71 9.28 -1.66 -0.49
N VAL A 72 9.20 -0.92 -1.59
CA VAL A 72 9.07 -1.52 -2.92
C VAL A 72 10.43 -2.01 -3.41
N ASP A 73 10.55 -3.30 -3.63
CA ASP A 73 11.79 -3.95 -4.07
C ASP A 73 11.83 -4.14 -5.59
N ALA A 74 10.68 -4.42 -6.20
CA ALA A 74 10.56 -4.51 -7.66
C ALA A 74 9.26 -3.92 -8.19
N ARG A 75 9.31 -3.51 -9.46
CA ARG A 75 8.18 -3.04 -10.26
C ARG A 75 8.16 -3.84 -11.55
N THR A 76 7.30 -4.85 -11.61
CA THR A 76 7.25 -5.79 -12.73
C THR A 76 6.02 -5.52 -13.58
N GLU A 77 6.20 -5.10 -14.84
CA GLU A 77 5.10 -5.04 -15.80
C GLU A 77 4.73 -6.47 -16.23
N GLN A 78 3.46 -6.84 -16.09
CA GLN A 78 2.94 -8.15 -16.47
C GLN A 78 1.72 -8.00 -17.37
N THR A 79 1.71 -8.79 -18.45
CA THR A 79 0.54 -8.96 -19.31
C THR A 79 -0.29 -10.17 -18.86
N ARG A 80 -1.61 -10.05 -18.87
CA ARG A 80 -2.52 -11.15 -18.52
C ARG A 80 -2.31 -12.37 -19.40
N GLY A 81 -2.03 -13.51 -18.76
CA GLY A 81 -1.76 -14.80 -19.40
C GLY A 81 -0.29 -15.04 -19.70
N GLU A 82 0.59 -14.08 -19.42
CA GLU A 82 2.04 -14.26 -19.50
C GLU A 82 2.62 -14.58 -18.11
N PRO A 83 3.78 -15.28 -18.05
CA PRO A 83 4.47 -15.54 -16.78
C PRO A 83 4.78 -14.24 -16.04
N GLY A 84 4.58 -14.24 -14.72
CA GLY A 84 4.88 -13.11 -13.86
C GLY A 84 4.41 -13.34 -12.42
N PRO A 85 4.49 -12.32 -11.56
CA PRO A 85 4.16 -12.43 -10.15
C PRO A 85 2.69 -12.81 -9.86
N MET A 86 1.76 -12.44 -10.74
CA MET A 86 0.34 -12.77 -10.59
C MET A 86 -0.06 -13.98 -11.41
N ASP A 87 -0.87 -14.86 -10.82
CA ASP A 87 -1.56 -15.94 -11.54
C ASP A 87 -2.93 -15.51 -12.09
N GLU A 88 -3.65 -16.41 -12.78
CA GLU A 88 -4.97 -16.09 -13.34
C GLU A 88 -6.01 -15.71 -12.27
N ALA A 89 -5.93 -16.30 -11.08
CA ALA A 89 -6.85 -16.02 -9.99
C ALA A 89 -6.56 -14.64 -9.37
N ASP A 90 -5.29 -14.26 -9.26
CA ASP A 90 -4.87 -12.92 -8.85
C ASP A 90 -5.38 -11.86 -9.82
N TRP A 91 -5.24 -12.09 -11.13
CA TRP A 91 -5.79 -11.19 -12.15
C TRP A 91 -7.30 -11.00 -12.00
N ALA A 92 -8.05 -12.09 -11.84
CA ALA A 92 -9.50 -12.07 -11.68
C ALA A 92 -9.95 -11.36 -10.39
N ALA A 93 -9.18 -11.50 -9.31
CA ALA A 93 -9.52 -10.89 -8.03
C ALA A 93 -9.08 -9.42 -7.91
N LEU A 94 -7.94 -9.05 -8.50
CA LEU A 94 -7.26 -7.79 -8.18
C LEU A 94 -7.27 -6.76 -9.31
N ILE A 95 -7.49 -7.17 -10.56
CA ILE A 95 -7.51 -6.25 -11.72
C ILE A 95 -8.89 -6.17 -12.35
N GLU A 96 -9.51 -7.31 -12.71
CA GLU A 96 -10.79 -7.33 -13.42
C GLU A 96 -11.92 -6.52 -12.76
N PRO A 97 -12.06 -6.47 -11.42
CA PRO A 97 -13.12 -5.68 -10.79
C PRO A 97 -12.96 -4.16 -10.96
N PHE A 98 -11.76 -3.70 -11.33
CA PHE A 98 -11.39 -2.28 -11.34
C PHE A 98 -10.94 -1.76 -12.70
N SER A 99 -10.55 -2.64 -13.64
CA SER A 99 -10.09 -2.28 -14.98
C SER A 99 -10.23 -3.45 -15.95
N GLU A 100 -10.50 -3.13 -17.22
CA GLU A 100 -10.46 -4.08 -18.35
C GLU A 100 -9.05 -4.22 -18.96
N GLU A 101 -8.05 -3.49 -18.42
CA GLU A 101 -6.69 -3.53 -18.92
C GLU A 101 -6.06 -4.93 -18.77
N ARG A 102 -5.32 -5.31 -19.80
CA ARG A 102 -4.57 -6.57 -19.83
C ARG A 102 -3.12 -6.44 -19.38
N VAL A 103 -2.70 -5.25 -18.96
CA VAL A 103 -1.34 -4.97 -18.49
C VAL A 103 -1.42 -4.29 -17.14
N ALA A 104 -0.66 -4.82 -16.18
CA ALA A 104 -0.58 -4.31 -14.83
C ALA A 104 0.90 -4.17 -14.43
N VAL A 105 1.20 -3.22 -13.57
CA VAL A 105 2.48 -3.14 -12.87
C VAL A 105 2.28 -3.74 -11.49
N VAL A 106 3.04 -4.79 -11.18
CA VAL A 106 3.08 -5.43 -9.88
C VAL A 106 4.20 -4.81 -9.07
N PHE A 107 3.84 -4.22 -7.94
CA PHE A 107 4.79 -3.75 -6.93
C PHE A 107 5.05 -4.90 -5.99
N GLU A 108 6.28 -5.40 -5.98
CA GLU A 108 6.73 -6.48 -5.11
C GLU A 108 7.50 -5.86 -3.95
N PHE A 109 7.31 -6.42 -2.77
CA PHE A 109 7.89 -5.96 -1.52
C PHE A 109 8.01 -7.09 -0.53
N ASP A 110 8.99 -6.99 0.36
CA ASP A 110 9.15 -7.91 1.49
C ASP A 110 8.08 -7.67 2.58
N GLU A 111 8.42 -7.89 3.84
CA GLU A 111 7.49 -7.85 4.96
C GLU A 111 6.86 -6.46 5.17
N LEU A 112 5.58 -6.47 5.53
CA LEU A 112 4.84 -5.26 5.89
C LEU A 112 5.28 -4.77 7.27
N VAL A 113 5.77 -3.54 7.33
CA VAL A 113 6.08 -2.84 8.58
C VAL A 113 4.77 -2.26 9.14
N PRO A 114 4.32 -2.68 10.34
CA PRO A 114 3.17 -2.06 10.99
C PRO A 114 3.55 -0.65 11.48
N LEU A 115 2.62 0.29 11.37
CA LEU A 115 2.75 1.58 12.04
C LEU A 115 2.51 1.41 13.54
N ASP A 116 3.32 2.08 14.37
CA ASP A 116 3.13 2.14 15.83
C ASP A 116 1.74 2.67 16.20
N SER A 117 1.22 3.60 15.40
CA SER A 117 -0.13 4.14 15.51
C SER A 117 -0.78 4.22 14.13
N PRO A 118 -1.96 3.61 13.92
CA PRO A 118 -2.68 3.74 12.67
C PRO A 118 -3.05 5.19 12.36
N VAL A 119 -3.02 5.56 11.07
CA VAL A 119 -3.56 6.84 10.60
C VAL A 119 -5.05 6.67 10.37
N GLU A 120 -5.88 7.23 11.24
CA GLU A 120 -7.32 7.03 11.23
C GLU A 120 -8.03 7.81 10.13
N ASN A 121 -9.10 7.24 9.57
CA ASN A 121 -9.95 7.96 8.63
C ASN A 121 -10.91 8.91 9.34
N ASP A 122 -10.68 10.21 9.17
CA ASP A 122 -11.60 11.31 9.50
C ASP A 122 -12.18 11.99 8.24
N LEU A 123 -11.96 11.39 7.07
CA LEU A 123 -12.41 11.84 5.75
C LEU A 123 -13.30 10.77 5.09
N ASN A 124 -13.37 10.82 3.76
CA ASN A 124 -14.06 9.84 2.92
C ASN A 124 -13.14 8.67 2.49
N GLY A 125 -12.09 8.39 3.26
CA GLY A 125 -11.02 7.45 2.92
C GLY A 125 -10.05 7.95 1.85
N VAL A 126 -9.07 7.10 1.49
CA VAL A 126 -8.11 7.38 0.41
C VAL A 126 -8.75 7.06 -0.95
N ARG A 127 -8.69 8.03 -1.87
CA ARG A 127 -9.11 7.87 -3.27
C ARG A 127 -7.91 8.08 -4.20
N GLY A 128 -7.72 7.18 -5.15
CA GLY A 128 -6.55 7.19 -6.02
C GLY A 128 -5.28 6.80 -5.25
N ALA A 129 -4.17 7.45 -5.58
CA ALA A 129 -2.91 7.36 -4.85
C ALA A 129 -2.58 8.71 -4.23
N TRP A 130 -2.16 8.70 -2.96
CA TRP A 130 -1.60 9.89 -2.31
C TRP A 130 -0.09 9.72 -2.16
N TYR A 131 0.65 10.82 -2.10
CA TYR A 131 2.09 10.78 -1.95
C TYR A 131 2.50 11.61 -0.75
N CYS A 132 3.36 11.04 0.11
CA CYS A 132 3.90 11.69 1.29
C CYS A 132 5.33 11.16 1.55
N THR A 133 5.90 11.52 2.69
CA THR A 133 7.15 10.91 3.20
C THR A 133 6.84 9.90 4.31
N VAL A 134 7.81 9.06 4.64
CA VAL A 134 7.73 8.16 5.80
C VAL A 134 7.54 8.94 7.11
N ALA A 135 8.20 10.09 7.28
CA ALA A 135 8.03 10.94 8.45
C ALA A 135 6.58 11.43 8.59
N ASN A 136 6.00 11.97 7.50
CA ASN A 136 4.60 12.38 7.50
C ASN A 136 3.67 11.23 7.86
N LEU A 137 3.96 10.02 7.36
CA LEU A 137 3.17 8.82 7.65
C LEU A 137 3.23 8.41 9.13
N ARG A 138 4.40 8.50 9.77
CA ARG A 138 4.60 8.16 11.19
C ARG A 138 4.02 9.20 12.15
N GLU A 139 4.03 10.48 11.75
CA GLU A 139 3.57 11.59 12.58
C GLU A 139 2.06 11.83 12.49
N ALA A 140 1.44 11.53 11.35
CA ALA A 140 0.02 11.76 11.15
C ALA A 140 -0.84 10.81 11.98
N THR A 141 -1.85 11.36 12.66
CA THR A 141 -2.86 10.59 13.38
C THR A 141 -4.14 10.41 12.56
N THR A 142 -4.39 11.29 11.59
CA THR A 142 -5.59 11.26 10.74
C THR A 142 -5.26 11.47 9.26
N LEU A 143 -6.17 11.04 8.38
CA LEU A 143 -6.01 11.24 6.93
C LEU A 143 -5.99 12.73 6.54
N SER A 144 -6.76 13.57 7.22
CA SER A 144 -6.71 15.02 6.99
C SER A 144 -5.34 15.60 7.33
N GLY A 145 -4.78 15.26 8.50
CA GLY A 145 -3.45 15.72 8.92
C GLY A 145 -2.33 15.19 8.03
N LEU A 146 -2.44 13.94 7.55
CA LEU A 146 -1.48 13.38 6.59
C LEU A 146 -1.49 14.17 5.28
N ARG A 147 -2.68 14.54 4.79
CA ARG A 147 -2.82 15.30 3.55
C ARG A 147 -2.22 16.70 3.67
N GLU A 148 -2.50 17.41 4.75
CA GLU A 148 -1.94 18.75 4.99
C GLU A 148 -0.41 18.73 5.06
N SER A 149 0.15 17.71 5.74
CA SER A 149 1.60 17.54 5.88
C SER A 149 2.28 17.16 4.56
N ALA A 150 1.59 16.49 3.65
CA ALA A 150 2.11 16.12 2.33
C ALA A 150 2.15 17.27 1.32
N GLU A 151 1.35 18.32 1.55
CA GLU A 151 1.29 19.53 0.70
C GLU A 151 2.34 20.59 1.11
N THR A 152 3.03 20.39 2.23
CA THR A 152 4.05 21.29 2.80
C THR A 152 5.47 20.83 2.46
#